data_AF-A0A836Q4E7-F1
#
_entry.id   AF-A0A836Q4E7-F1
#
_cell.length_a   1.000
_cell.length_b   1.000
_cell.length_c   1.000
_cell.angle_alpha   90.00
_cell.angle_beta   90.00
_cell.angle_gamma   90.00
#
_symmetry.space_group_name_H-M   'P 1'
#
loop_
_entity.id
_entity.type
_entity.pdbx_description
1 polymer ?
#
loop_
_entity_poly.entity_id
_entity_poly.type
_entity_poly.pdbx_seq_one_letter_code
_entity_poly.pdbx_strand_id
1 'polypeptide(L)'
;MTLPIEQLTPARASLRDEISERLYQDARPTGRFDAPGSNNLVFEPPLQGFPKSDLLLARYEVPVAPREKASLINSVNKLDAERRERFQNRIEAFETRARTERLSPSQIEATYGQIRRLIESRSVSLSEEQRLNIAEQVMSSAADPTTIDQGVHDTCGAAVIEVRTYMRHPEKAIKLVADAALNGEVLTRNRIALPIDTTPHDTSKLDVPKSGQRSHASELFQVAAINLVLNDGLGAKEGSLAYRQNDRRPETINLGEIVVDFSVHPPREKKFDGLYVSDVLRMNKLVTGEDEPDLVLWKTATRGGRQFGTPFTNETEMERALLEAKRNGKLPAVMYVYSGNDPLWQDAPNNNDGGRGDGHYINVTNITPGKPPTVEIDSTWWRRADHLKSTGKSMKVSDLYASSLPPKEAESLLREQIAADVKAGKPDAARQIALARQEWVNGKIDTGGLESSLRELLLYADMRWQADRKAGKLDAQEQSRALSKVMEAVDRLPYANKVRMLETLKNKGVIDDREYVSALVATSNEMNEQRIMMTFAGEHDPQAELGFRRAQDEISRRLDTLTPEVRRAVDEQLRKGQNADNTGFYASRAKERRDRRKL
;
A
#
# COMPACT_ATOMS: atom_id res chain seq x y z
N MET A 1 28.88 -70.09 27.36
CA MET A 1 29.59 -69.16 28.27
C MET A 1 28.56 -68.17 28.78
N THR A 2 28.10 -68.41 29.99
CA THR A 2 27.08 -67.66 30.72
C THR A 2 27.74 -67.16 32.00
N LEU A 3 27.39 -65.93 32.41
CA LEU A 3 27.45 -65.30 33.75
C LEU A 3 27.70 -63.77 33.57
N PRO A 4 27.22 -62.89 34.47
CA PRO A 4 25.93 -62.89 35.14
C PRO A 4 25.22 -61.51 35.16
N ILE A 5 23.95 -61.57 35.52
CA ILE A 5 23.06 -60.46 35.87
C ILE A 5 23.29 -60.10 37.35
N GLU A 6 23.51 -58.83 37.66
CA GLU A 6 23.40 -58.29 39.03
C GLU A 6 22.24 -57.29 39.11
N GLN A 7 21.31 -57.58 40.02
CA GLN A 7 20.23 -56.72 40.47
C GLN A 7 20.70 -55.89 41.66
N LEU A 8 20.55 -54.56 41.62
CA LEU A 8 20.41 -53.72 42.82
C LEU A 8 19.48 -52.53 42.52
N THR A 9 18.42 -52.41 43.32
CA THR A 9 17.56 -51.21 43.52
C THR A 9 17.82 -50.63 44.93
N PRO A 10 17.26 -49.47 45.32
CA PRO A 10 17.44 -48.12 44.79
C PRO A 10 17.94 -47.16 45.89
N ALA A 11 18.63 -46.06 45.54
CA ALA A 11 18.95 -45.01 46.51
C ALA A 11 18.84 -43.60 45.91
N ARG A 12 17.92 -42.85 46.53
CA ARG A 12 17.67 -41.41 46.66
C ARG A 12 18.54 -40.39 45.89
N ALA A 13 17.77 -39.43 45.35
CA ALA A 13 18.10 -38.09 44.88
C ALA A 13 19.30 -37.37 45.50
N SER A 14 20.09 -36.71 44.64
CA SER A 14 20.70 -35.41 44.95
C SER A 14 20.99 -34.57 43.69
N LEU A 15 20.57 -33.30 43.80
CA LEU A 15 21.04 -32.07 43.14
C LEU A 15 21.65 -32.15 41.72
N ARG A 16 20.82 -31.86 40.73
CA ARG A 16 21.18 -31.03 39.57
C ARG A 16 20.19 -29.88 39.53
N ASP A 17 20.66 -28.63 39.66
CA ASP A 17 20.01 -27.43 39.10
C ASP A 17 20.78 -26.14 39.47
N GLU A 18 22.09 -26.07 39.20
CA GLU A 18 22.83 -24.84 39.55
C GLU A 18 24.02 -24.53 38.62
N ILE A 19 23.91 -24.76 37.30
CA ILE A 19 24.92 -24.25 36.34
C ILE A 19 24.32 -23.61 35.07
N SER A 20 23.03 -23.79 34.76
CA SER A 20 22.46 -23.27 33.50
C SER A 20 21.95 -21.81 33.56
N GLU A 21 21.99 -21.15 34.72
CA GLU A 21 21.36 -19.83 34.92
C GLU A 21 22.34 -18.66 35.04
N ARG A 22 23.64 -18.87 34.78
CA ARG A 22 24.69 -17.83 34.96
C ARG A 22 25.32 -17.25 33.70
N LEU A 23 24.77 -17.51 32.51
CA LEU A 23 25.33 -17.01 31.24
C LEU A 23 24.43 -16.06 30.43
N TYR A 24 23.37 -15.51 31.02
CA TYR A 24 22.42 -14.63 30.31
C TYR A 24 22.06 -13.32 31.03
N GLN A 25 22.95 -12.79 31.88
CA GLN A 25 22.66 -11.61 32.73
C GLN A 25 23.65 -10.44 32.62
N ASP A 26 24.46 -10.33 31.55
CA ASP A 26 25.33 -9.15 31.36
C ASP A 26 25.15 -8.51 29.97
N ALA A 27 24.20 -7.57 29.87
CA ALA A 27 24.30 -6.35 29.05
C ALA A 27 23.04 -5.47 29.15
N ARG A 28 22.82 -4.79 30.29
CA ARG A 28 22.29 -3.40 30.34
C ARG A 28 22.74 -2.75 31.65
N PRO A 29 23.16 -1.48 31.61
CA PRO A 29 22.37 -0.54 32.40
C PRO A 29 22.18 0.86 31.78
N THR A 30 21.09 1.46 32.26
CA THR A 30 20.74 2.89 32.37
C THR A 30 19.89 3.54 31.26
N GLY A 31 18.71 3.99 31.68
CA GLY A 31 17.77 4.82 30.92
C GLY A 31 16.35 4.70 31.48
N ARG A 32 16.08 5.45 32.56
CA ARG A 32 14.78 5.55 33.25
C ARG A 32 13.65 5.92 32.27
N PHE A 33 12.52 5.23 32.37
CA PHE A 33 11.24 5.67 31.82
C PHE A 33 10.55 6.58 32.84
N ASP A 34 10.45 7.87 32.52
CA ASP A 34 9.44 8.75 33.12
C ASP A 34 8.11 8.58 32.36
N ALA A 35 7.02 8.48 33.10
CA ALA A 35 5.67 8.28 32.59
C ALA A 35 5.15 9.52 31.83
N PRO A 36 4.36 9.38 30.74
CA PRO A 36 3.73 10.53 30.11
C PRO A 36 2.36 10.79 30.74
N GLY A 37 2.29 11.87 31.52
CA GLY A 37 1.07 12.62 31.76
C GLY A 37 0.99 13.77 30.76
N SER A 38 0.01 13.74 29.85
CA SER A 38 -0.77 14.88 29.33
C SER A 38 -1.41 14.49 27.99
N ASN A 39 -2.73 14.42 27.99
CA ASN A 39 -3.54 14.26 26.79
C ASN A 39 -3.62 15.62 26.08
N ASN A 40 -2.87 15.76 24.98
CA ASN A 40 -3.20 16.55 23.78
C ASN A 40 -1.98 16.50 22.85
N LEU A 41 -1.89 15.46 22.03
CA LEU A 41 -0.91 15.40 20.94
C LEU A 41 -1.64 14.93 19.67
N VAL A 42 -2.01 15.91 18.83
CA VAL A 42 -2.20 15.70 17.41
C VAL A 42 -0.83 15.40 16.82
N PHE A 43 -0.53 14.12 16.59
CA PHE A 43 0.66 13.70 15.87
C PHE A 43 0.36 13.76 14.37
N GLU A 44 0.57 14.93 13.76
CA GLU A 44 1.13 14.93 12.41
C GLU A 44 2.64 14.71 12.59
N PRO A 45 3.29 13.76 11.90
CA PRO A 45 4.73 13.69 11.95
C PRO A 45 5.26 14.99 11.33
N PRO A 46 6.19 15.70 12.00
CA PRO A 46 6.92 16.76 11.31
C PRO A 46 7.56 16.15 10.05
N LEU A 47 7.56 16.90 8.95
CA LEU A 47 8.33 16.59 7.75
C LEU A 47 9.83 16.48 8.13
N GLN A 48 10.24 15.32 8.65
CA GLN A 48 11.57 15.04 9.14
C GLN A 48 12.36 14.29 8.06
N GLY A 49 13.49 14.87 7.66
CA GLY A 49 14.60 14.13 7.07
C GLY A 49 15.02 14.49 5.65
N PHE A 50 15.20 15.77 5.32
CA PHE A 50 16.11 16.12 4.21
C PHE A 50 17.53 16.27 4.76
N PRO A 51 18.53 15.49 4.27
CA PRO A 51 19.91 15.67 4.67
C PRO A 51 20.42 17.05 4.23
N LYS A 52 20.90 17.86 5.17
CA LYS A 52 21.48 19.20 4.95
C LYS A 52 22.85 19.19 4.22
N SER A 53 23.25 18.09 3.61
CA SER A 53 24.59 17.93 3.04
C SER A 53 24.53 17.56 1.56
N ASP A 54 24.39 18.59 0.71
CA ASP A 54 25.00 18.68 -0.62
C ASP A 54 25.08 20.18 -1.00
N LEU A 55 25.91 20.91 -0.24
CA LEU A 55 26.21 22.34 -0.39
C LEU A 55 27.23 22.61 -1.51
N LEU A 56 27.02 22.01 -2.68
CA LEU A 56 27.71 22.35 -3.93
C LEU A 56 26.75 22.43 -5.13
N LEU A 57 25.46 22.63 -4.89
CA LEU A 57 24.59 23.24 -5.89
C LEU A 57 24.85 24.74 -5.86
N ALA A 58 25.58 25.24 -6.86
CA ALA A 58 25.62 26.66 -7.18
C ALA A 58 24.19 27.22 -7.09
N ARG A 59 24.04 28.40 -6.45
CA ARG A 59 22.76 29.09 -6.23
C ARG A 59 22.00 29.26 -7.54
N TYR A 60 21.28 28.23 -7.95
CA TYR A 60 20.25 28.33 -8.96
C TYR A 60 19.07 28.95 -8.23
N GLU A 61 19.11 30.26 -8.07
CA GLU A 61 17.93 31.02 -7.71
C GLU A 61 16.95 30.80 -8.86
N VAL A 62 16.02 29.87 -8.68
CA VAL A 62 14.86 29.77 -9.57
C VAL A 62 14.14 31.10 -9.40
N PRO A 63 14.09 31.97 -10.43
CA PRO A 63 13.36 33.21 -10.33
C PRO A 63 11.88 32.83 -10.39
N VAL A 64 11.30 32.48 -9.25
CA VAL A 64 9.86 32.37 -9.13
C VAL A 64 9.31 33.75 -9.42
N ALA A 65 8.44 33.88 -10.42
CA ALA A 65 7.80 35.15 -10.72
C ALA A 65 7.10 35.66 -9.44
N PRO A 66 7.54 36.79 -8.83
CA PRO A 66 7.08 37.17 -7.50
C PRO A 66 5.57 37.43 -7.40
N ARG A 67 4.89 37.65 -8.54
CA ARG A 67 3.50 38.11 -8.60
C ARG A 67 2.48 37.05 -8.19
N GLU A 68 2.53 35.86 -8.77
CA GLU A 68 1.54 34.80 -8.43
C GLU A 68 1.78 34.23 -7.05
N LYS A 69 3.04 34.09 -6.62
CA LYS A 69 3.36 33.75 -5.23
C LYS A 69 2.79 34.78 -4.25
N ALA A 70 3.07 36.07 -4.47
CA ALA A 70 2.53 37.13 -3.61
C ALA A 70 1.00 37.14 -3.59
N SER A 71 0.37 36.88 -4.75
CA SER A 71 -1.09 36.78 -4.84
C SER A 71 -1.63 35.61 -4.03
N LEU A 72 -1.06 34.41 -4.17
CA LEU A 72 -1.45 33.24 -3.37
C LEU A 72 -1.24 33.50 -1.87
N ILE A 73 -0.11 34.08 -1.48
CA ILE A 73 0.17 34.42 -0.07
C ILE A 73 -0.87 35.41 0.46
N ASN A 74 -1.30 36.39 -0.33
CA ASN A 74 -2.36 37.30 0.06
C ASN A 74 -3.71 36.58 0.26
N SER A 75 -4.03 35.58 -0.56
CA SER A 75 -5.24 34.75 -0.37
C SER A 75 -5.11 33.88 0.88
N VAL A 76 -3.95 33.25 1.09
CA VAL A 76 -3.64 32.40 2.26
C VAL A 76 -3.65 33.20 3.57
N ASN A 77 -3.20 34.45 3.56
CA ASN A 77 -3.19 35.32 4.76
C ASN A 77 -4.60 35.67 5.26
N LYS A 78 -5.65 35.47 4.45
CA LYS A 78 -7.04 35.66 4.86
C LYS A 78 -7.62 34.45 5.60
N LEU A 79 -6.94 33.31 5.57
CA LEU A 79 -7.35 32.09 6.27
C LEU A 79 -7.08 32.20 7.78
N ASP A 80 -7.68 31.31 8.56
CA ASP A 80 -7.37 31.17 9.98
C ASP A 80 -5.88 30.83 10.20
N ALA A 81 -5.38 31.09 11.41
CA ALA A 81 -3.95 31.01 11.70
C ALA A 81 -3.37 29.60 11.47
N GLU A 82 -4.11 28.56 11.84
CA GLU A 82 -3.66 27.17 11.75
C GLU A 82 -3.58 26.73 10.28
N ARG A 83 -4.65 26.93 9.50
CA ARG A 83 -4.66 26.59 8.07
C ARG A 83 -3.63 27.42 7.30
N ARG A 84 -3.44 28.69 7.65
CA ARG A 84 -2.42 29.56 7.05
C ARG A 84 -1.01 29.02 7.27
N GLU A 85 -0.69 28.60 8.49
CA GLU A 85 0.61 28.00 8.80
C GLU A 85 0.84 26.71 8.00
N ARG A 86 -0.16 25.80 7.98
CA ARG A 86 -0.06 24.56 7.19
C ARG A 86 0.15 24.84 5.69
N PHE A 87 -0.54 25.84 5.13
CA PHE A 87 -0.34 26.25 3.73
C PHE A 87 1.06 26.80 3.47
N GLN A 88 1.57 27.67 4.35
CA GLN A 88 2.89 28.27 4.20
C GLN A 88 3.98 27.19 4.24
N ASN A 89 3.89 26.24 5.16
CA ASN A 89 4.81 25.10 5.24
C ASN A 89 4.80 24.26 3.96
N ARG A 90 3.62 24.00 3.38
CA ARG A 90 3.51 23.26 2.11
C ARG A 90 4.01 24.05 0.91
N ILE A 91 3.82 25.37 0.86
CA ILE A 91 4.40 26.23 -0.17
C ILE A 91 5.93 26.14 -0.14
N GLU A 92 6.55 26.23 1.05
CA GLU A 92 8.01 26.10 1.19
C GLU A 92 8.52 24.70 0.79
N ALA A 93 7.78 23.65 1.16
CA ALA A 93 8.11 22.28 0.77
C ALA A 93 8.02 22.10 -0.76
N PHE A 94 6.96 22.58 -1.40
CA PHE A 94 6.83 22.58 -2.86
C PHE A 94 7.96 23.36 -3.53
N GLU A 95 8.30 24.57 -3.06
CA GLU A 95 9.40 25.33 -3.65
C GLU A 95 10.75 24.61 -3.53
N THR A 96 10.97 23.93 -2.41
CA THR A 96 12.18 23.13 -2.19
C THR A 96 12.23 21.94 -3.15
N ARG A 97 11.11 21.24 -3.33
CA ARG A 97 10.99 20.16 -4.32
C ARG A 97 11.17 20.69 -5.74
N ALA A 98 10.45 21.74 -6.12
CA ALA A 98 10.48 22.36 -7.44
C ALA A 98 11.89 22.79 -7.86
N ARG A 99 12.70 23.31 -6.91
CA ARG A 99 14.13 23.60 -7.14
C ARG A 99 14.94 22.33 -7.39
N THR A 100 14.73 21.29 -6.57
CA THR A 100 15.45 20.01 -6.65
C THR A 100 15.15 19.28 -7.97
N GLU A 101 13.88 19.26 -8.38
CA GLU A 101 13.37 18.61 -9.58
C GLU A 101 13.41 19.50 -10.83
N ARG A 102 13.87 20.76 -10.68
CA ARG A 102 14.05 21.74 -11.75
C ARG A 102 12.77 22.04 -12.54
N LEU A 103 11.65 22.19 -11.83
CA LEU A 103 10.42 22.69 -12.45
C LEU A 103 10.64 24.09 -13.04
N SER A 104 10.03 24.34 -14.20
CA SER A 104 10.18 25.64 -14.84
C SER A 104 9.44 26.74 -14.04
N PRO A 105 9.93 28.00 -14.06
CA PRO A 105 9.25 29.11 -13.41
C PRO A 105 7.78 29.26 -13.82
N SER A 106 7.46 29.03 -15.11
CA SER A 106 6.09 29.09 -15.63
C SER A 106 5.19 27.99 -15.04
N GLN A 107 5.72 26.79 -14.79
CA GLN A 107 4.96 25.73 -14.14
C GLN A 107 4.68 26.05 -12.68
N ILE A 108 5.68 26.58 -11.96
CA ILE A 108 5.51 27.03 -10.56
C ILE A 108 4.45 28.15 -10.49
N GLU A 109 4.54 29.15 -11.38
CA GLU A 109 3.58 30.25 -11.46
C GLU A 109 2.16 29.75 -11.76
N ALA A 110 2.00 28.87 -12.75
CA ALA A 110 0.71 28.29 -13.11
C ALA A 110 0.13 27.43 -11.97
N THR A 111 0.99 26.72 -11.23
CA THR A 111 0.61 25.92 -10.05
C THR A 111 -0.03 26.82 -8.99
N TYR A 112 0.60 27.95 -8.64
CA TYR A 112 0.04 28.92 -7.71
C TYR A 112 -1.26 29.54 -8.22
N GLY A 113 -1.33 29.84 -9.52
CA GLY A 113 -2.55 30.34 -10.14
C GLY A 113 -3.75 29.41 -9.97
N GLN A 114 -3.57 28.08 -10.15
CA GLN A 114 -4.66 27.11 -9.96
C GLN A 114 -5.07 26.94 -8.49
N ILE A 115 -4.12 26.98 -7.56
CA ILE A 115 -4.41 26.92 -6.11
C ILE A 115 -5.18 28.16 -5.67
N ARG A 116 -4.74 29.36 -6.10
CA ARG A 116 -5.48 30.61 -5.84
C ARG A 116 -6.90 30.52 -6.39
N ARG A 117 -7.08 29.94 -7.59
CA ARG A 117 -8.40 29.74 -8.19
C ARG A 117 -9.33 28.93 -7.29
N LEU A 118 -8.85 27.85 -6.66
CA LEU A 118 -9.62 27.06 -5.70
C LEU A 118 -10.02 27.86 -4.45
N ILE A 119 -9.12 28.72 -3.94
CA ILE A 119 -9.36 29.54 -2.75
C ILE A 119 -10.38 30.66 -3.04
N GLU A 120 -10.22 31.38 -4.14
CA GLU A 120 -10.94 32.64 -4.39
C GLU A 120 -12.23 32.48 -5.19
N SER A 121 -12.34 31.42 -5.99
CA SER A 121 -13.52 31.22 -6.84
C SER A 121 -14.69 30.65 -6.02
N ARG A 122 -15.90 30.95 -6.48
CA ARG A 122 -17.09 30.23 -6.04
C ARG A 122 -17.21 28.92 -6.80
N SER A 123 -17.70 27.87 -6.14
CA SER A 123 -18.13 26.63 -6.79
C SER A 123 -19.66 26.58 -6.82
N VAL A 124 -20.20 25.85 -7.80
CA VAL A 124 -21.64 25.58 -7.90
C VAL A 124 -22.09 24.54 -6.87
N SER A 125 -21.23 23.58 -6.52
CA SER A 125 -21.57 22.41 -5.71
C SER A 125 -20.83 22.31 -4.37
N LEU A 126 -19.70 23.01 -4.21
CA LEU A 126 -18.87 22.92 -3.00
C LEU A 126 -18.99 24.16 -2.12
N SER A 127 -19.10 23.93 -0.80
CA SER A 127 -18.95 24.99 0.21
C SER A 127 -17.55 25.61 0.17
N GLU A 128 -17.40 26.80 0.75
CA GLU A 128 -16.09 27.44 0.89
C GLU A 128 -15.10 26.56 1.64
N GLU A 129 -15.52 25.95 2.74
CA GLU A 129 -14.67 25.07 3.54
C GLU A 129 -14.18 23.85 2.76
N GLN A 130 -15.06 23.20 1.98
CA GLN A 130 -14.66 22.08 1.12
C GLN A 130 -13.65 22.51 0.06
N ARG A 131 -13.82 23.69 -0.55
CA ARG A 131 -12.84 24.23 -1.51
C ARG A 131 -11.49 24.51 -0.87
N LEU A 132 -11.48 25.08 0.35
CA LEU A 132 -10.25 25.33 1.09
C LEU A 132 -9.54 24.03 1.47
N ASN A 133 -10.28 22.98 1.86
CA ASN A 133 -9.70 21.66 2.11
C ASN A 133 -9.09 21.05 0.85
N ILE A 134 -9.78 21.13 -0.31
CA ILE A 134 -9.21 20.68 -1.58
C ILE A 134 -7.96 21.48 -1.94
N ALA A 135 -7.98 22.81 -1.78
CA ALA A 135 -6.82 23.66 -2.03
C ALA A 135 -5.61 23.26 -1.16
N GLU A 136 -5.86 22.91 0.11
CA GLU A 136 -4.84 22.43 1.03
C GLU A 136 -4.29 21.07 0.60
N GLN A 137 -5.16 20.14 0.21
CA GLN A 137 -4.79 18.81 -0.25
C GLN A 137 -3.96 18.85 -1.54
N VAL A 138 -4.37 19.63 -2.55
CA VAL A 138 -3.58 19.76 -3.79
C VAL A 138 -2.22 20.42 -3.56
N MET A 139 -2.12 21.37 -2.62
CA MET A 139 -0.84 21.96 -2.21
C MET A 139 0.03 20.93 -1.48
N SER A 140 -0.57 20.00 -0.74
CA SER A 140 0.12 18.88 -0.09
C SER A 140 0.66 17.89 -1.11
N SER A 141 -0.16 17.45 -2.05
CA SER A 141 0.25 16.59 -3.18
C SER A 141 1.31 17.26 -4.05
N ALA A 142 1.21 18.58 -4.24
CA ALA A 142 2.23 19.36 -4.91
C ALA A 142 3.48 19.63 -4.05
N ALA A 143 3.47 19.37 -2.74
CA ALA A 143 4.67 19.41 -1.93
C ALA A 143 5.36 18.04 -1.90
N ASP A 144 4.59 16.97 -1.80
CA ASP A 144 5.06 15.59 -1.71
C ASP A 144 4.12 14.63 -2.48
N PRO A 145 4.41 14.30 -3.76
CA PRO A 145 3.53 13.49 -4.58
C PRO A 145 3.45 12.05 -4.12
N THR A 146 4.44 11.55 -3.37
CA THR A 146 4.46 10.16 -2.90
C THR A 146 3.49 9.93 -1.73
N THR A 147 2.70 10.94 -1.35
CA THR A 147 1.59 10.78 -0.40
C THR A 147 0.24 10.56 -1.09
N ILE A 148 0.23 10.43 -2.42
CA ILE A 148 -0.99 10.21 -3.20
C ILE A 148 -1.27 8.71 -3.24
N ASP A 149 -2.36 8.32 -2.60
CA ASP A 149 -2.82 6.93 -2.54
C ASP A 149 -4.14 6.76 -3.31
N GLN A 150 -4.34 5.56 -3.88
CA GLN A 150 -5.61 5.19 -4.52
C GLN A 150 -6.73 4.90 -3.51
N GLY A 151 -6.38 4.74 -2.23
CA GLY A 151 -7.29 4.23 -1.20
C GLY A 151 -7.61 2.75 -1.44
N VAL A 152 -8.86 2.36 -1.17
CA VAL A 152 -9.33 0.98 -1.35
C VAL A 152 -9.87 0.70 -2.76
N HIS A 153 -9.64 1.59 -3.72
CA HIS A 153 -10.30 1.58 -5.03
C HIS A 153 -9.42 0.94 -6.13
N ASP A 154 -10.05 0.42 -7.19
CA ASP A 154 -9.44 -0.16 -8.39
C ASP A 154 -8.92 0.95 -9.36
N THR A 155 -8.51 2.10 -8.81
CA THR A 155 -8.02 3.28 -9.54
C THR A 155 -6.48 3.38 -9.59
N CYS A 156 -5.75 2.28 -9.34
CA CYS A 156 -4.27 2.27 -9.31
C CYS A 156 -3.62 2.92 -10.54
N GLY A 157 -4.14 2.65 -11.74
CA GLY A 157 -3.65 3.26 -12.99
C GLY A 157 -3.85 4.78 -13.05
N ALA A 158 -4.91 5.32 -12.42
CA ALA A 158 -5.13 6.76 -12.33
C ALA A 158 -4.26 7.39 -11.23
N ALA A 159 -4.09 6.70 -10.10
CA ALA A 159 -3.24 7.16 -9.00
C ALA A 159 -1.77 7.30 -9.42
N VAL A 160 -1.21 6.35 -10.17
CA VAL A 160 0.17 6.49 -10.66
C VAL A 160 0.34 7.66 -11.64
N ILE A 161 -0.68 7.94 -12.45
CA ILE A 161 -0.69 9.12 -13.34
C ILE A 161 -0.83 10.41 -12.52
N GLU A 162 -1.61 10.40 -11.43
CA GLU A 162 -1.72 11.52 -10.51
C GLU A 162 -0.36 11.87 -9.90
N VAL A 163 0.32 10.90 -9.28
CA VAL A 163 1.68 11.06 -8.72
C VAL A 163 2.62 11.64 -9.77
N ARG A 164 2.70 11.01 -10.94
CA ARG A 164 3.59 11.45 -12.02
C ARG A 164 3.26 12.87 -12.49
N THR A 165 1.97 13.19 -12.61
CA THR A 165 1.54 14.52 -13.04
C THR A 165 1.91 15.56 -11.99
N TYR A 166 1.76 15.29 -10.70
CA TYR A 166 2.22 16.21 -9.65
C TYR A 166 3.74 16.38 -9.62
N MET A 167 4.51 15.35 -9.95
CA MET A 167 5.98 15.43 -10.03
C MET A 167 6.44 16.25 -11.24
N ARG A 168 5.81 16.09 -12.42
CA ARG A 168 6.31 16.68 -13.68
C ARG A 168 5.55 17.90 -14.16
N HIS A 169 4.26 17.97 -13.89
CA HIS A 169 3.30 18.97 -14.38
C HIS A 169 2.26 19.32 -13.30
N PRO A 170 2.67 19.76 -12.09
CA PRO A 170 1.74 20.04 -10.99
C PRO A 170 0.64 21.01 -11.39
N GLU A 171 0.92 21.98 -12.27
CA GLU A 171 -0.05 22.92 -12.78
C GLU A 171 -1.21 22.23 -13.54
N LYS A 172 -0.94 21.12 -14.23
CA LYS A 172 -1.97 20.37 -14.99
C LYS A 172 -2.78 19.48 -14.06
N ALA A 173 -2.15 18.84 -13.07
CA ALA A 173 -2.87 18.07 -12.05
C ALA A 173 -3.86 18.95 -11.27
N ILE A 174 -3.37 20.07 -10.75
CA ILE A 174 -4.21 20.99 -9.97
C ILE A 174 -5.28 21.63 -10.85
N LYS A 175 -4.98 21.93 -12.12
CA LYS A 175 -6.00 22.43 -13.05
C LYS A 175 -7.15 21.42 -13.20
N LEU A 176 -6.86 20.12 -13.38
CA LEU A 176 -7.88 19.09 -13.53
C LEU A 176 -8.78 19.00 -12.29
N VAL A 177 -8.17 18.97 -11.10
CA VAL A 177 -8.90 18.98 -9.81
C VAL A 177 -9.73 20.25 -9.68
N ALA A 178 -9.16 21.41 -10.00
CA ALA A 178 -9.86 22.68 -9.89
C ALA A 178 -11.00 22.82 -10.91
N ASP A 179 -10.90 22.25 -12.11
CA ASP A 179 -11.99 22.26 -13.09
C ASP A 179 -13.15 21.40 -12.55
N ALA A 180 -12.84 20.17 -12.09
CA ALA A 180 -13.81 19.27 -11.48
C ALA A 180 -14.49 19.88 -10.25
N ALA A 181 -13.72 20.43 -9.31
CA ALA A 181 -14.22 20.97 -8.04
C ALA A 181 -15.09 22.23 -8.21
N LEU A 182 -14.70 23.12 -9.12
CA LEU A 182 -15.38 24.41 -9.27
C LEU A 182 -16.60 24.33 -10.19
N ASN A 183 -16.51 23.53 -11.25
CA ASN A 183 -17.54 23.47 -12.28
C ASN A 183 -18.46 22.25 -12.12
N GLY A 184 -18.06 21.22 -11.36
CA GLY A 184 -18.75 19.93 -11.35
C GLY A 184 -18.62 19.17 -12.68
N GLU A 185 -17.66 19.55 -13.52
CA GLU A 185 -17.42 18.96 -14.83
C GLU A 185 -15.98 19.15 -15.29
N VAL A 186 -15.54 18.29 -16.21
CA VAL A 186 -14.28 18.45 -16.95
C VAL A 186 -14.53 18.39 -18.45
N LEU A 187 -13.73 19.13 -19.22
CA LEU A 187 -13.89 19.20 -20.67
C LEU A 187 -13.01 18.17 -21.36
N THR A 188 -13.58 17.44 -22.32
CA THR A 188 -12.80 16.64 -23.26
C THR A 188 -12.03 17.51 -24.25
N ARG A 189 -11.19 16.88 -25.08
CA ARG A 189 -10.48 17.55 -26.19
C ARG A 189 -11.43 18.23 -27.18
N ASN A 190 -12.62 17.67 -27.40
CA ASN A 190 -13.65 18.24 -28.25
C ASN A 190 -14.59 19.21 -27.49
N ARG A 191 -14.21 19.62 -26.28
CA ARG A 191 -14.96 20.54 -25.40
C ARG A 191 -16.34 20.02 -25.00
N ILE A 192 -16.49 18.70 -24.93
CA ILE A 192 -17.68 18.08 -24.34
C ILE A 192 -17.51 18.09 -22.83
N ALA A 193 -18.50 18.62 -22.12
CA ALA A 193 -18.53 18.60 -20.67
C ALA A 193 -18.87 17.19 -20.15
N LEU A 194 -18.00 16.65 -19.31
CA LEU A 194 -18.20 15.40 -18.59
C LEU A 194 -18.54 15.72 -17.13
N PRO A 195 -19.73 15.37 -16.63
CA PRO A 195 -20.11 15.66 -15.25
C PRO A 195 -19.24 14.87 -14.27
N ILE A 196 -18.87 15.54 -13.18
CA ILE A 196 -18.11 14.97 -12.06
C ILE A 196 -18.94 15.11 -10.79
N ASP A 197 -19.10 14.00 -10.06
CA ASP A 197 -19.64 14.08 -8.70
C ASP A 197 -18.58 14.67 -7.79
N THR A 198 -18.90 15.81 -7.17
CA THR A 198 -18.01 16.51 -6.25
C THR A 198 -18.24 16.12 -4.79
N THR A 199 -19.08 15.12 -4.54
CA THR A 199 -19.31 14.57 -3.21
C THR A 199 -18.15 13.62 -2.88
N PRO A 200 -17.41 13.83 -1.77
CA PRO A 200 -16.35 12.91 -1.41
C PRO A 200 -16.91 11.58 -0.92
N HIS A 201 -16.28 10.47 -1.32
CA HIS A 201 -16.66 9.12 -0.91
C HIS A 201 -15.65 8.50 0.07
N ASP A 202 -16.10 7.56 0.90
CA ASP A 202 -15.26 6.78 1.82
C ASP A 202 -14.24 7.63 2.62
N THR A 203 -12.94 7.34 2.48
CA THR A 203 -11.86 8.06 3.17
C THR A 203 -11.62 9.46 2.65
N SER A 204 -12.10 9.80 1.45
CA SER A 204 -12.01 11.14 0.89
C SER A 204 -12.84 12.17 1.65
N LYS A 205 -13.74 11.72 2.53
CA LYS A 205 -14.51 12.58 3.45
C LYS A 205 -13.65 13.18 4.56
N LEU A 206 -12.42 12.69 4.74
CA LEU A 206 -11.49 13.17 5.76
C LEU A 206 -10.75 14.43 5.28
N ASP A 207 -10.64 15.41 6.17
CA ASP A 207 -9.92 16.65 5.87
C ASP A 207 -8.42 16.39 5.65
N VAL A 208 -7.85 15.53 6.50
CA VAL A 208 -6.44 15.08 6.45
C VAL A 208 -6.43 13.55 6.31
N PRO A 209 -6.36 13.02 5.08
CA PRO A 209 -6.24 11.59 4.87
C PRO A 209 -4.91 11.07 5.40
N LYS A 210 -4.93 9.89 6.02
CA LYS A 210 -3.74 9.17 6.44
C LYS A 210 -3.13 8.43 5.25
N SER A 211 -1.91 7.95 5.43
CA SER A 211 -1.30 7.00 4.50
C SER A 211 -2.25 5.83 4.19
N GLY A 212 -2.41 5.53 2.90
CA GLY A 212 -3.32 4.55 2.34
C GLY A 212 -4.78 4.98 2.24
N GLN A 213 -5.06 6.25 2.54
CA GLN A 213 -6.37 6.84 2.34
C GLN A 213 -6.32 7.82 1.19
N ARG A 214 -7.37 7.80 0.37
CA ARG A 214 -7.48 8.76 -0.73
C ARG A 214 -8.01 10.10 -0.22
N SER A 215 -7.44 11.19 -0.70
CA SER A 215 -7.91 12.55 -0.46
C SER A 215 -9.09 12.92 -1.35
N HIS A 216 -9.87 13.95 -1.01
CA HIS A 216 -10.92 14.47 -1.90
C HIS A 216 -10.33 15.03 -3.19
N ALA A 217 -9.18 15.73 -3.11
CA ALA A 217 -8.47 16.17 -4.30
C ALA A 217 -8.07 15.01 -5.23
N SER A 218 -7.59 13.90 -4.66
CA SER A 218 -7.19 12.71 -5.42
C SER A 218 -8.38 11.97 -6.01
N GLU A 219 -9.51 11.89 -5.30
CA GLU A 219 -10.74 11.36 -5.87
C GLU A 219 -11.20 12.17 -7.09
N LEU A 220 -11.22 13.50 -6.99
CA LEU A 220 -11.59 14.38 -8.10
C LEU A 220 -10.63 14.20 -9.29
N PHE A 221 -9.32 14.11 -9.04
CA PHE A 221 -8.35 13.85 -10.10
C PHE A 221 -8.62 12.50 -10.78
N GLN A 222 -8.69 11.42 -10.01
CA GLN A 222 -8.77 10.06 -10.52
C GLN A 222 -10.08 9.82 -11.28
N VAL A 223 -11.22 10.27 -10.72
CA VAL A 223 -12.54 10.21 -11.38
C VAL A 223 -12.51 10.99 -12.70
N ALA A 224 -12.00 12.22 -12.69
CA ALA A 224 -11.91 13.05 -13.89
C ALA A 224 -11.01 12.41 -14.96
N ALA A 225 -9.84 11.92 -14.57
CA ALA A 225 -8.89 11.31 -15.49
C ALA A 225 -9.44 10.03 -16.15
N ILE A 226 -10.13 9.17 -15.37
CA ILE A 226 -10.82 7.99 -15.90
C ILE A 226 -11.94 8.40 -16.88
N ASN A 227 -12.74 9.41 -16.52
CA ASN A 227 -13.82 9.91 -17.38
C ASN A 227 -13.32 10.45 -18.72
N LEU A 228 -12.17 11.14 -18.73
CA LEU A 228 -11.52 11.58 -19.97
C LEU A 228 -11.15 10.38 -20.85
N VAL A 229 -10.54 9.34 -20.28
CA VAL A 229 -10.13 8.13 -21.03
C VAL A 229 -11.33 7.40 -21.63
N LEU A 230 -12.40 7.18 -20.85
CA LEU A 230 -13.60 6.49 -21.29
C LEU A 230 -14.27 7.19 -22.48
N ASN A 231 -14.17 8.51 -22.57
CA ASN A 231 -14.87 9.32 -23.57
C ASN A 231 -14.01 9.76 -24.76
N ASP A 232 -12.71 9.47 -24.79
CA ASP A 232 -11.82 9.99 -25.83
C ASP A 232 -11.95 9.29 -27.22
N GLY A 233 -12.94 8.40 -27.42
CA GLY A 233 -13.36 7.98 -28.77
C GLY A 233 -13.11 6.52 -29.20
N LEU A 234 -13.21 5.53 -28.30
CA LEU A 234 -13.11 4.09 -28.64
C LEU A 234 -14.47 3.44 -29.00
N GLY A 235 -15.33 4.16 -29.73
CA GLY A 235 -16.61 3.64 -30.22
C GLY A 235 -17.83 3.93 -29.35
N ALA A 236 -17.65 4.44 -28.12
CA ALA A 236 -18.72 5.11 -27.40
C ALA A 236 -18.90 6.54 -27.92
N LYS A 237 -20.14 7.03 -27.95
CA LYS A 237 -20.41 8.45 -28.21
C LYS A 237 -19.75 9.26 -27.10
N GLU A 238 -18.90 10.22 -27.43
CA GLU A 238 -18.27 11.08 -26.44
C GLU A 238 -19.34 11.72 -25.52
N GLY A 239 -19.11 11.68 -24.21
CA GLY A 239 -20.07 12.09 -23.18
C GLY A 239 -21.11 11.01 -22.79
N SER A 240 -21.09 9.82 -23.41
CA SER A 240 -22.04 8.75 -23.07
C SER A 240 -21.59 7.82 -21.96
N LEU A 241 -20.33 7.85 -21.55
CA LEU A 241 -19.83 7.03 -20.45
C LEU A 241 -19.48 7.92 -19.25
N ALA A 242 -19.82 7.47 -18.04
CA ALA A 242 -19.35 8.09 -16.81
C ALA A 242 -18.88 7.02 -15.83
N TYR A 243 -17.59 7.03 -15.50
CA TYR A 243 -17.09 6.48 -14.27
C TYR A 243 -17.66 7.29 -13.09
N ARG A 244 -18.22 6.57 -12.13
CA ARG A 244 -18.71 7.10 -10.88
C ARG A 244 -18.19 6.24 -9.76
N GLN A 245 -17.83 6.92 -8.68
CA GLN A 245 -17.72 6.29 -7.40
C GLN A 245 -18.97 6.63 -6.61
N ASN A 246 -19.56 5.61 -5.99
CA ASN A 246 -20.60 5.79 -5.00
C ASN A 246 -20.07 5.32 -3.65
N ASP A 247 -20.74 5.70 -2.57
CA ASP A 247 -20.59 4.97 -1.31
C ASP A 247 -20.89 3.48 -1.58
N ARG A 248 -20.03 2.61 -1.05
CA ARG A 248 -20.07 1.16 -1.26
C ARG A 248 -21.49 0.62 -1.01
N ARG A 249 -22.03 -0.15 -1.96
CA ARG A 249 -23.37 -0.75 -1.82
C ARG A 249 -23.26 -2.11 -1.13
N PRO A 250 -24.01 -2.36 -0.03
CA PRO A 250 -23.97 -3.62 0.72
C PRO A 250 -24.06 -4.88 -0.12
N GLU A 251 -24.87 -4.81 -1.17
CA GLU A 251 -25.26 -5.92 -2.03
C GLU A 251 -24.29 -6.20 -3.20
N THR A 252 -23.24 -5.38 -3.40
CA THR A 252 -22.28 -5.58 -4.49
C THR A 252 -20.87 -5.77 -3.95
N ILE A 253 -20.12 -6.74 -4.49
CA ILE A 253 -18.66 -6.92 -4.27
C ILE A 253 -17.86 -5.74 -4.87
N ASN A 254 -18.55 -4.71 -5.37
CA ASN A 254 -17.94 -3.56 -6.01
C ASN A 254 -17.72 -2.47 -4.96
N LEU A 255 -16.53 -1.86 -4.97
CA LEU A 255 -16.08 -0.79 -4.09
C LEU A 255 -16.77 0.57 -4.38
N GLY A 256 -17.99 0.53 -4.91
CA GLY A 256 -18.74 1.67 -5.40
C GLY A 256 -18.38 2.11 -6.83
N GLU A 257 -17.42 1.47 -7.47
CA GLU A 257 -16.80 1.88 -8.74
C GLU A 257 -17.57 1.35 -9.96
N ILE A 258 -18.37 2.20 -10.59
CA ILE A 258 -19.21 1.80 -11.73
C ILE A 258 -18.92 2.66 -12.96
N VAL A 259 -19.11 2.05 -14.13
CA VAL A 259 -19.23 2.78 -15.39
C VAL A 259 -20.70 2.78 -15.79
N VAL A 260 -21.27 3.98 -15.92
CA VAL A 260 -22.64 4.20 -16.38
C VAL A 260 -22.62 4.54 -17.86
N ASP A 261 -23.34 3.75 -18.66
CA ASP A 261 -23.51 3.93 -20.09
C ASP A 261 -24.87 4.61 -20.37
N PHE A 262 -24.80 5.89 -20.72
CA PHE A 262 -25.92 6.75 -21.10
C PHE A 262 -26.26 6.68 -22.59
N SER A 263 -25.57 5.86 -23.39
CA SER A 263 -25.92 5.67 -24.80
C SER A 263 -27.19 4.82 -24.98
N VAL A 264 -27.65 4.15 -23.92
CA VAL A 264 -28.84 3.31 -23.88
C VAL A 264 -29.87 3.86 -22.89
N HIS A 265 -31.16 3.55 -23.11
CA HIS A 265 -32.26 3.94 -22.22
C HIS A 265 -33.03 2.70 -21.73
N PRO A 266 -33.13 2.46 -20.41
CA PRO A 266 -32.49 3.22 -19.32
C PRO A 266 -30.95 3.08 -19.33
N PRO A 267 -30.21 4.01 -18.69
CA PRO A 267 -28.75 3.91 -18.58
C PRO A 267 -28.31 2.58 -17.98
N ARG A 268 -27.22 2.01 -18.49
CA ARG A 268 -26.71 0.72 -18.05
C ARG A 268 -25.49 0.88 -17.15
N GLU A 269 -25.57 0.35 -15.93
CA GLU A 269 -24.42 0.26 -15.03
C GLU A 269 -23.59 -0.99 -15.34
N LYS A 270 -22.26 -0.87 -15.28
CA LYS A 270 -21.30 -1.97 -15.36
C LYS A 270 -20.23 -1.79 -14.28
N LYS A 271 -19.64 -2.90 -13.83
CA LYS A 271 -18.45 -2.85 -12.97
C LYS A 271 -17.32 -2.13 -13.72
N PHE A 272 -16.54 -1.32 -13.03
CA PHE A 272 -15.27 -0.85 -13.54
C PHE A 272 -14.24 -1.98 -13.48
N ASP A 273 -13.66 -2.34 -14.62
CA ASP A 273 -12.70 -3.45 -14.75
C ASP A 273 -11.23 -3.00 -14.58
N GLY A 274 -11.02 -1.79 -14.03
CA GLY A 274 -9.71 -1.15 -13.96
C GLY A 274 -9.24 -0.55 -15.28
N LEU A 275 -7.96 -0.20 -15.34
CA LEU A 275 -7.32 0.44 -16.51
C LEU A 275 -6.29 -0.49 -17.15
N TYR A 276 -6.35 -0.62 -18.48
CA TYR A 276 -5.32 -1.31 -19.25
C TYR A 276 -4.11 -0.40 -19.49
N VAL A 277 -2.97 -0.97 -19.89
CA VAL A 277 -1.74 -0.21 -20.18
C VAL A 277 -1.99 0.90 -21.22
N SER A 278 -2.81 0.61 -22.23
CA SER A 278 -3.22 1.59 -23.23
C SER A 278 -4.01 2.76 -22.64
N ASP A 279 -4.84 2.49 -21.63
CA ASP A 279 -5.65 3.50 -20.97
C ASP A 279 -4.79 4.42 -20.12
N VAL A 280 -3.78 3.87 -19.43
CA VAL A 280 -2.81 4.65 -18.64
C VAL A 280 -1.97 5.59 -19.53
N LEU A 281 -1.45 5.09 -20.67
CA LEU A 281 -0.74 5.93 -21.65
C LEU A 281 -1.64 7.04 -22.20
N ARG A 282 -2.88 6.69 -22.54
CA ARG A 282 -3.87 7.62 -23.04
C ARG A 282 -4.24 8.67 -21.99
N MET A 283 -4.39 8.26 -20.73
CA MET A 283 -4.66 9.13 -19.60
C MET A 283 -3.56 10.18 -19.45
N ASN A 284 -2.29 9.75 -19.50
CA ASN A 284 -1.16 10.68 -19.47
C ASN A 284 -1.28 11.75 -20.56
N LYS A 285 -1.55 11.33 -21.80
CA LYS A 285 -1.73 12.25 -22.94
C LYS A 285 -2.90 13.20 -22.76
N LEU A 286 -4.02 12.73 -22.20
CA LEU A 286 -5.22 13.54 -21.99
C LEU A 286 -5.04 14.57 -20.87
N VAL A 287 -4.40 14.17 -19.78
CA VAL A 287 -4.15 15.05 -18.62
C VAL A 287 -3.03 16.04 -18.91
N THR A 288 -1.94 15.59 -19.52
CA THR A 288 -0.73 16.41 -19.69
C THR A 288 -0.63 17.08 -21.06
N GLY A 289 -1.32 16.57 -22.08
CA GLY A 289 -1.10 16.94 -23.48
C GLY A 289 0.14 16.30 -24.11
N GLU A 290 0.94 15.53 -23.36
CA GLU A 290 2.20 14.95 -23.83
C GLU A 290 2.01 13.49 -24.27
N ASP A 291 2.47 13.19 -25.48
CA ASP A 291 2.47 11.83 -26.00
C ASP A 291 3.79 11.13 -25.62
N GLU A 292 3.73 10.32 -24.56
CA GLU A 292 4.87 9.57 -24.03
C GLU A 292 4.61 8.06 -24.21
N PRO A 293 4.74 7.51 -25.44
CA PRO A 293 4.45 6.10 -25.70
C PRO A 293 5.40 5.14 -24.96
N ASP A 294 6.53 5.64 -24.46
CA ASP A 294 7.53 4.90 -23.70
C ASP A 294 7.35 4.99 -22.18
N LEU A 295 6.30 5.67 -21.70
CA LEU A 295 6.01 5.91 -20.28
C LEU A 295 5.86 4.63 -19.47
N VAL A 296 5.09 3.67 -19.97
CA VAL A 296 4.77 2.44 -19.23
C VAL A 296 5.78 1.36 -19.59
N LEU A 297 6.52 0.84 -18.62
CA LEU A 297 7.33 -0.36 -18.76
C LEU A 297 6.48 -1.59 -18.47
N TRP A 298 6.57 -2.60 -19.34
CA TRP A 298 5.76 -3.81 -19.19
C TRP A 298 6.42 -5.06 -19.80
N LYS A 299 6.10 -6.22 -19.24
CA LYS A 299 6.60 -7.52 -19.72
C LYS A 299 5.78 -7.98 -20.94
N THR A 300 6.45 -8.19 -22.07
CA THR A 300 5.90 -8.44 -23.43
C THR A 300 4.96 -9.63 -23.63
N ALA A 301 4.74 -10.47 -22.64
CA ALA A 301 3.95 -11.69 -22.76
C ALA A 301 2.48 -11.53 -22.30
N THR A 302 2.07 -10.33 -21.88
CA THR A 302 0.74 -10.12 -21.27
C THR A 302 -0.31 -9.69 -22.31
N ARG A 303 -1.43 -10.43 -22.35
CA ARG A 303 -2.68 -10.24 -23.12
C ARG A 303 -2.68 -9.23 -24.30
N GLY A 304 -2.78 -9.73 -25.54
CA GLY A 304 -3.59 -9.05 -26.57
C GLY A 304 -2.88 -8.45 -27.80
N GLY A 305 -1.60 -8.74 -28.05
CA GLY A 305 -0.97 -8.55 -29.37
C GLY A 305 -0.70 -7.12 -29.83
N ARG A 306 -1.20 -6.08 -29.15
CA ARG A 306 -0.77 -4.69 -29.36
C ARG A 306 0.28 -4.32 -28.32
N GLN A 307 1.43 -3.87 -28.78
CA GLN A 307 2.48 -3.36 -27.92
C GLN A 307 2.15 -1.94 -27.48
N PHE A 308 1.92 -1.75 -26.18
CA PHE A 308 1.71 -0.44 -25.56
C PHE A 308 2.81 -0.23 -24.51
N GLY A 309 3.48 0.92 -24.51
CA GLY A 309 4.59 1.15 -23.58
C GLY A 309 5.92 0.63 -24.12
N THR A 310 6.95 0.69 -23.28
CA THR A 310 8.27 0.12 -23.55
C THR A 310 8.31 -1.34 -23.10
N PRO A 311 8.31 -2.30 -24.04
CA PRO A 311 8.44 -3.70 -23.70
C PRO A 311 9.80 -4.07 -23.11
N PHE A 312 9.83 -5.04 -22.20
CA PHE A 312 11.05 -5.77 -21.85
C PHE A 312 10.78 -7.28 -21.78
N THR A 313 11.80 -8.10 -22.04
CA THR A 313 11.71 -9.57 -22.00
C THR A 313 12.51 -10.21 -20.86
N ASN A 314 13.47 -9.47 -20.30
CA ASN A 314 14.38 -9.93 -19.26
C ASN A 314 14.80 -8.77 -18.34
N GLU A 315 15.45 -9.10 -17.22
CA GLU A 315 15.91 -8.14 -16.21
C GLU A 315 16.85 -7.07 -16.80
N THR A 316 17.79 -7.47 -17.66
CA THR A 316 18.76 -6.55 -18.27
C THR A 316 18.11 -5.52 -19.20
N GLU A 317 17.08 -5.92 -19.95
CA GLU A 317 16.30 -4.99 -20.78
C GLU A 317 15.49 -4.01 -19.93
N MET A 318 14.89 -4.49 -18.84
CA MET A 318 14.16 -3.65 -17.90
C MET A 318 15.09 -2.63 -17.22
N GLU A 319 16.26 -3.08 -16.74
CA GLU A 319 17.29 -2.21 -16.18
C GLU A 319 17.72 -1.13 -17.17
N ARG A 320 18.00 -1.53 -18.42
CA ARG A 320 18.41 -0.60 -19.48
C ARG A 320 17.33 0.45 -19.75
N ALA A 321 16.07 0.05 -19.83
CA ALA A 321 14.94 0.97 -20.03
C ALA A 321 14.82 1.98 -18.89
N LEU A 322 14.97 1.54 -17.64
CA LEU A 322 14.95 2.43 -16.46
C LEU A 322 16.12 3.40 -16.43
N LEU A 323 17.34 2.93 -16.74
CA LEU A 323 18.53 3.77 -16.83
C LEU A 323 18.40 4.81 -17.94
N GLU A 324 17.81 4.43 -19.07
CA GLU A 324 17.52 5.34 -20.17
C GLU A 324 16.47 6.39 -19.78
N ALA A 325 15.37 5.98 -19.15
CA ALA A 325 14.36 6.89 -18.64
C ALA A 325 14.96 7.89 -17.65
N LYS A 326 15.83 7.45 -16.73
CA LYS A 326 16.56 8.33 -15.80
C LYS A 326 17.44 9.34 -16.54
N ARG A 327 18.28 8.87 -17.46
CA ARG A 327 19.20 9.70 -18.24
C ARG A 327 18.46 10.76 -19.06
N ASN A 328 17.27 10.43 -19.55
CA ASN A 328 16.46 11.32 -20.38
C ASN A 328 15.48 12.19 -19.57
N GLY A 329 15.54 12.16 -18.23
CA GLY A 329 14.64 12.94 -17.37
C GLY A 329 13.17 12.51 -17.47
N LYS A 330 12.91 11.25 -17.83
CA LYS A 330 11.56 10.71 -18.04
C LYS A 330 10.97 9.99 -16.82
N LEU A 331 11.73 9.87 -15.72
CA LEU A 331 11.18 9.35 -14.46
C LEU A 331 10.19 10.34 -13.83
N PRO A 332 9.17 9.87 -13.07
CA PRO A 332 8.92 8.46 -12.71
C PRO A 332 8.38 7.61 -13.86
N ALA A 333 8.99 6.47 -14.16
CA ALA A 333 8.40 5.54 -15.14
C ALA A 333 7.23 4.79 -14.49
N VAL A 334 6.16 4.56 -15.23
CA VAL A 334 5.04 3.73 -14.74
C VAL A 334 5.37 2.28 -15.06
N MET A 335 5.15 1.37 -14.13
CA MET A 335 5.40 -0.05 -14.36
C MET A 335 4.20 -0.88 -13.94
N TYR A 336 3.82 -1.84 -14.79
CA TYR A 336 2.82 -2.84 -14.46
C TYR A 336 3.49 -4.05 -13.79
N VAL A 337 2.98 -4.43 -12.63
CA VAL A 337 3.50 -5.51 -11.79
C VAL A 337 2.36 -6.40 -11.32
N TYR A 338 2.69 -7.58 -10.81
CA TYR A 338 1.74 -8.50 -10.21
C TYR A 338 1.94 -8.50 -8.69
N SER A 339 0.96 -7.98 -7.96
CA SER A 339 1.02 -7.88 -6.50
C SER A 339 1.10 -9.26 -5.81
N GLY A 340 0.73 -10.33 -6.52
CA GLY A 340 0.89 -11.73 -6.09
C GLY A 340 2.34 -12.17 -5.90
N ASN A 341 3.29 -11.46 -6.52
CA ASN A 341 4.69 -11.85 -6.57
C ASN A 341 5.50 -11.15 -5.46
N ASP A 342 6.59 -11.77 -5.05
CA ASP A 342 7.55 -11.11 -4.14
C ASP A 342 8.34 -10.00 -4.84
N PRO A 343 8.72 -8.93 -4.12
CA PRO A 343 8.40 -8.65 -2.71
C PRO A 343 7.04 -7.95 -2.50
N LEU A 344 6.38 -7.51 -3.58
CA LEU A 344 5.16 -6.69 -3.51
C LEU A 344 3.96 -7.38 -2.84
N TRP A 345 3.98 -8.71 -2.71
CA TRP A 345 3.01 -9.45 -1.92
C TRP A 345 2.82 -8.92 -0.51
N GLN A 346 3.91 -8.54 0.15
CA GLN A 346 3.86 -8.03 1.52
C GLN A 346 3.32 -6.59 1.57
N ASP A 347 3.53 -5.86 0.49
CA ASP A 347 3.17 -4.45 0.36
C ASP A 347 1.69 -4.27 0.02
N ALA A 348 1.13 -5.22 -0.72
CA ALA A 348 -0.27 -5.23 -1.11
C ALA A 348 -1.20 -5.29 0.13
N PRO A 349 -2.37 -4.67 0.09
CA PRO A 349 -3.25 -4.67 1.25
C PRO A 349 -3.84 -6.06 1.55
N ASN A 350 -4.15 -6.33 2.83
CA ASN A 350 -4.59 -7.64 3.31
C ASN A 350 -6.03 -8.00 2.87
N ASN A 351 -6.82 -7.01 2.49
CA ASN A 351 -8.13 -7.16 1.86
C ASN A 351 -7.98 -7.46 0.36
N ASN A 352 -9.05 -7.98 -0.27
CA ASN A 352 -9.09 -8.15 -1.72
C ASN A 352 -9.23 -6.80 -2.47
N ASP A 353 -9.10 -5.68 -1.77
CA ASP A 353 -9.32 -4.34 -2.30
C ASP A 353 -8.05 -3.91 -3.06
N GLY A 354 -8.18 -3.48 -4.31
CA GLY A 354 -7.06 -2.86 -5.05
C GLY A 354 -6.05 -3.81 -5.68
N GLY A 355 -6.46 -4.99 -6.15
CA GLY A 355 -5.65 -5.81 -7.06
C GLY A 355 -4.81 -6.92 -6.43
N ARG A 356 -5.30 -7.56 -5.35
CA ARG A 356 -4.62 -8.70 -4.71
C ARG A 356 -4.42 -9.88 -5.67
N GLY A 357 -3.17 -10.27 -5.90
CA GLY A 357 -2.82 -11.35 -6.84
C GLY A 357 -3.00 -10.97 -8.31
N ASP A 358 -3.55 -9.78 -8.56
CA ASP A 358 -3.81 -9.21 -9.86
C ASP A 358 -2.73 -8.17 -10.22
N GLY A 359 -2.95 -7.54 -11.37
CA GLY A 359 -2.10 -6.46 -11.85
C GLY A 359 -2.22 -5.21 -11.00
N HIS A 360 -1.08 -4.56 -10.78
CA HIS A 360 -0.96 -3.27 -10.12
C HIS A 360 -0.05 -2.35 -10.93
N TYR A 361 -0.27 -1.04 -10.82
CA TYR A 361 0.64 -0.05 -11.39
C TYR A 361 1.42 0.62 -10.26
N ILE A 362 2.71 0.82 -10.49
CA ILE A 362 3.62 1.53 -9.58
C ILE A 362 4.40 2.60 -10.33
N ASN A 363 4.96 3.57 -9.60
CA ASN A 363 5.90 4.54 -10.13
C ASN A 363 7.33 4.19 -9.72
N VAL A 364 8.21 3.96 -10.69
CA VAL A 364 9.66 3.87 -10.46
C VAL A 364 10.23 5.27 -10.52
N THR A 365 10.53 5.86 -9.36
CA THR A 365 10.94 7.27 -9.23
C THR A 365 12.46 7.45 -9.41
N ASN A 366 13.24 6.40 -9.16
CA ASN A 366 14.69 6.44 -9.32
C ASN A 366 15.28 5.05 -9.62
N ILE A 367 16.47 5.03 -10.20
CA ILE A 367 17.31 3.83 -10.34
C ILE A 367 18.76 4.19 -10.01
N THR A 368 19.41 3.40 -9.17
CA THR A 368 20.80 3.54 -8.77
C THR A 368 21.61 2.37 -9.34
N PRO A 369 22.55 2.62 -10.27
CA PRO A 369 23.46 1.59 -10.76
C PRO A 369 24.26 0.96 -9.62
N GLY A 370 24.52 -0.34 -9.68
CA GLY A 370 25.23 -1.05 -8.62
C GLY A 370 25.40 -2.54 -8.90
N LYS A 371 25.96 -3.26 -7.93
CA LYS A 371 26.05 -4.73 -7.94
C LYS A 371 25.47 -5.28 -6.63
N PRO A 372 24.15 -5.45 -6.52
CA PRO A 372 23.12 -5.29 -7.57
C PRO A 372 22.65 -3.84 -7.76
N PRO A 373 22.05 -3.49 -8.92
CA PRO A 373 21.35 -2.22 -9.09
C PRO A 373 20.06 -2.19 -8.27
N THR A 374 19.67 -1.00 -7.81
CA THR A 374 18.46 -0.78 -7.01
C THR A 374 17.55 0.29 -7.60
N VAL A 375 16.27 0.24 -7.25
CA VAL A 375 15.23 1.16 -7.70
C VAL A 375 14.47 1.74 -6.50
N GLU A 376 13.91 2.92 -6.69
CA GLU A 376 12.97 3.53 -5.75
C GLU A 376 11.57 3.47 -6.36
N ILE A 377 10.60 2.99 -5.56
CA ILE A 377 9.22 2.74 -6.03
C ILE A 377 8.23 3.41 -5.08
N ASP A 378 7.24 4.07 -5.67
CA ASP A 378 6.02 4.54 -5.01
C ASP A 378 4.85 3.63 -5.45
N SER A 379 4.18 3.01 -4.48
CA SER A 379 3.24 1.91 -4.70
C SER A 379 1.76 2.32 -4.64
N THR A 380 1.43 3.59 -4.39
CA THR A 380 0.06 4.17 -4.31
C THR A 380 -0.94 3.45 -3.39
N TRP A 381 -0.50 2.47 -2.60
CA TRP A 381 -1.31 1.78 -1.59
C TRP A 381 -1.20 2.44 -0.22
N TRP A 382 0.02 2.81 0.17
CA TRP A 382 0.37 3.54 1.38
C TRP A 382 1.90 3.74 1.44
N ARG A 383 2.34 4.65 2.31
CA ARG A 383 3.75 4.97 2.54
C ARG A 383 4.64 3.80 2.98
N ARG A 384 4.13 2.81 3.70
CA ARG A 384 4.96 1.67 4.16
C ARG A 384 5.30 0.64 3.07
N ALA A 385 4.53 0.66 1.96
CA ALA A 385 4.69 -0.15 0.76
C ALA A 385 5.67 0.51 -0.21
N ASP A 386 6.00 1.77 0.02
CA ASP A 386 6.98 2.48 -0.76
C ASP A 386 8.39 1.94 -0.49
N HIS A 387 9.11 1.70 -1.57
CA HIS A 387 10.51 1.28 -1.58
C HIS A 387 11.41 2.46 -1.88
N LEU A 388 11.23 3.56 -1.17
CA LEU A 388 11.97 4.82 -1.37
C LEU A 388 13.26 4.84 -0.53
N LYS A 389 14.25 5.62 -0.96
CA LYS A 389 15.47 5.81 -0.16
C LYS A 389 15.17 6.46 1.19
N SER A 390 14.18 7.35 1.25
CA SER A 390 13.72 8.01 2.48
C SER A 390 13.14 7.04 3.51
N THR A 391 12.63 5.88 3.07
CA THR A 391 12.15 4.80 3.96
C THR A 391 13.24 3.79 4.28
N GLY A 392 14.43 3.90 3.67
CA GLY A 392 15.53 2.95 3.81
C GLY A 392 15.31 1.62 3.10
N LYS A 393 14.34 1.55 2.16
CA LYS A 393 13.86 0.30 1.55
C LYS A 393 14.00 0.26 0.03
N SER A 394 15.08 0.75 -0.57
CA SER A 394 15.24 0.61 -2.03
C SER A 394 15.17 -0.86 -2.46
N MET A 395 14.43 -1.16 -3.53
CA MET A 395 14.23 -2.52 -4.05
C MET A 395 15.32 -2.88 -5.06
N LYS A 396 15.70 -4.16 -5.19
CA LYS A 396 16.61 -4.58 -6.27
C LYS A 396 15.88 -4.62 -7.62
N VAL A 397 16.59 -4.35 -8.71
CA VAL A 397 16.02 -4.50 -10.06
C VAL A 397 15.55 -5.95 -10.31
N SER A 398 16.28 -6.95 -9.82
CA SER A 398 15.89 -8.37 -9.91
C SER A 398 14.55 -8.66 -9.24
N ASP A 399 14.31 -8.02 -8.10
CA ASP A 399 13.09 -8.21 -7.30
C ASP A 399 11.89 -7.55 -7.99
N LEU A 400 12.10 -6.35 -8.54
CA LEU A 400 11.11 -5.67 -9.39
C LEU A 400 10.81 -6.47 -10.67
N TYR A 401 11.83 -7.05 -11.31
CA TYR A 401 11.65 -7.87 -12.50
C TYR A 401 10.81 -9.11 -12.18
N ALA A 402 11.12 -9.82 -11.09
CA ALA A 402 10.33 -10.95 -10.63
C ALA A 402 8.87 -10.56 -10.33
N SER A 403 8.65 -9.39 -9.72
CA SER A 403 7.31 -8.84 -9.49
C SER A 403 6.54 -8.53 -10.77
N SER A 404 7.23 -8.26 -11.88
CA SER A 404 6.61 -7.98 -13.18
C SER A 404 6.19 -9.23 -13.97
N LEU A 405 6.62 -10.41 -13.55
CA LEU A 405 6.36 -11.65 -14.27
C LEU A 405 4.90 -12.07 -14.14
N PRO A 406 4.23 -12.47 -15.25
CA PRO A 406 2.94 -13.11 -15.18
C PRO A 406 2.94 -14.28 -14.19
N PRO A 407 1.84 -14.56 -13.48
CA PRO A 407 1.88 -15.50 -12.36
C PRO A 407 2.36 -16.92 -12.72
N LYS A 408 2.14 -17.37 -13.97
CA LYS A 408 2.68 -18.64 -14.48
C LYS A 408 4.19 -18.60 -14.75
N GLU A 409 4.70 -17.47 -15.25
CA GLU A 409 6.14 -17.27 -15.47
C GLU A 409 6.87 -17.14 -14.14
N ALA A 410 6.31 -16.40 -13.17
CA ALA A 410 6.84 -16.29 -11.81
C ALA A 410 6.94 -17.66 -11.13
N GLU A 411 5.90 -18.48 -11.23
CA GLU A 411 5.92 -19.86 -10.73
C GLU A 411 6.99 -20.72 -11.43
N SER A 412 7.11 -20.61 -12.75
CA SER A 412 8.12 -21.37 -13.51
C SER A 412 9.53 -20.99 -13.09
N LEU A 413 9.80 -19.69 -12.93
CA LEU A 413 11.08 -19.19 -12.41
C LEU A 413 11.40 -19.74 -11.01
N LEU A 414 10.41 -19.76 -10.11
CA LEU A 414 10.58 -20.34 -8.77
C LEU A 414 10.92 -21.83 -8.83
N ARG A 415 10.26 -22.61 -9.70
CA ARG A 415 10.57 -24.04 -9.89
C ARG A 415 11.98 -24.26 -10.43
N GLU A 416 12.41 -23.47 -11.39
CA GLU A 416 13.77 -23.53 -11.93
C GLU A 416 14.82 -23.23 -10.86
N GLN A 417 14.59 -22.20 -10.05
CA GLN A 417 15.47 -21.84 -8.93
C GLN A 417 15.54 -22.95 -7.87
N ILE A 418 14.39 -23.53 -7.49
CA ILE A 418 14.34 -24.64 -6.52
C ILE A 418 15.07 -25.87 -7.08
N ALA A 419 14.89 -26.18 -8.36
CA ALA A 419 15.59 -27.29 -9.00
C ALA A 419 17.11 -27.07 -9.01
N ALA A 420 17.56 -25.83 -9.27
CA ALA A 420 18.97 -25.45 -9.20
C ALA A 420 19.53 -25.58 -7.78
N ASP A 421 18.80 -25.13 -6.76
CA ASP A 421 19.16 -25.26 -5.35
C ASP A 421 19.33 -26.71 -4.92
N VAL A 422 18.36 -27.57 -5.30
CA VAL A 422 18.42 -29.01 -5.03
C VAL A 422 19.63 -29.64 -5.72
N LYS A 423 19.87 -29.31 -7.00
CA LYS A 423 21.04 -29.80 -7.75
C LYS A 423 22.36 -29.33 -7.12
N ALA A 424 22.39 -28.14 -6.54
CA ALA A 424 23.55 -27.59 -5.83
C ALA A 424 23.73 -28.18 -4.41
N GLY A 425 22.84 -29.06 -3.95
CA GLY A 425 22.84 -29.60 -2.60
C GLY A 425 22.53 -28.55 -1.52
N LYS A 426 21.87 -27.45 -1.90
CA LYS A 426 21.51 -26.33 -1.03
C LYS A 426 20.02 -25.96 -1.18
N PRO A 427 19.08 -26.89 -0.90
CA PRO A 427 17.66 -26.59 -1.01
C PRO A 427 17.27 -25.37 -0.16
N ASP A 428 16.52 -24.43 -0.73
CA ASP A 428 16.07 -23.19 -0.06
C ASP A 428 14.57 -23.32 0.28
N ALA A 429 14.26 -23.50 1.57
CA ALA A 429 12.89 -23.66 2.06
C ALA A 429 12.07 -22.38 1.87
N ALA A 430 12.68 -21.20 1.93
CA ALA A 430 11.98 -19.93 1.70
C ALA A 430 11.42 -19.87 0.28
N ARG A 431 12.18 -20.33 -0.73
CA ARG A 431 11.70 -20.42 -2.11
C ARG A 431 10.64 -21.48 -2.30
N GLN A 432 10.75 -22.63 -1.63
CA GLN A 432 9.71 -23.66 -1.67
C GLN A 432 8.38 -23.17 -1.09
N ILE A 433 8.43 -22.42 0.01
CA ILE A 433 7.25 -21.77 0.61
C ILE A 433 6.67 -20.72 -0.35
N ALA A 434 7.52 -19.89 -0.97
CA ALA A 434 7.08 -18.92 -1.97
C ALA A 434 6.41 -19.60 -3.18
N LEU A 435 6.89 -20.77 -3.61
CA LEU A 435 6.26 -21.56 -4.67
C LEU A 435 4.88 -22.05 -4.26
N ALA A 436 4.73 -22.66 -3.06
CA ALA A 436 3.43 -23.11 -2.57
C ALA A 436 2.43 -21.95 -2.47
N ARG A 437 2.88 -20.78 -2.01
CA ARG A 437 2.07 -19.56 -2.01
C ARG A 437 1.68 -19.15 -3.44
N GLN A 438 2.62 -19.16 -4.38
CA GLN A 438 2.34 -18.80 -5.77
C GLN A 438 1.33 -19.77 -6.41
N GLU A 439 1.43 -21.07 -6.13
CA GLU A 439 0.45 -22.07 -6.56
C GLU A 439 -0.94 -21.78 -6.00
N TRP A 440 -1.04 -21.33 -4.74
CA TRP A 440 -2.30 -20.91 -4.13
C TRP A 440 -2.88 -19.65 -4.79
N VAL A 441 -2.05 -18.62 -4.99
CA VAL A 441 -2.45 -17.40 -5.71
C VAL A 441 -2.91 -17.72 -7.14
N ASN A 442 -2.25 -18.68 -7.80
CA ASN A 442 -2.61 -19.16 -9.14
C ASN A 442 -3.85 -20.07 -9.16
N GLY A 443 -4.46 -20.36 -8.01
CA GLY A 443 -5.61 -21.26 -7.88
C GLY A 443 -5.29 -22.73 -8.18
N LYS A 444 -4.02 -23.13 -8.18
CA LYS A 444 -3.60 -24.54 -8.38
C LYS A 444 -3.81 -25.39 -7.13
N ILE A 445 -3.70 -24.77 -5.97
CA ILE A 445 -4.07 -25.36 -4.68
C ILE A 445 -5.07 -24.44 -3.99
N ASP A 446 -6.00 -25.02 -3.26
CA ASP A 446 -6.91 -24.25 -2.41
C ASP A 446 -6.21 -23.85 -1.09
N THR A 447 -6.93 -23.16 -0.22
CA THR A 447 -6.42 -22.75 1.09
C THR A 447 -5.98 -23.93 1.95
N GLY A 448 -6.67 -25.07 1.88
CA GLY A 448 -6.30 -26.29 2.62
C GLY A 448 -5.03 -26.95 2.07
N GLY A 449 -4.85 -26.89 0.75
CA GLY A 449 -3.63 -27.29 0.05
C GLY A 449 -2.44 -26.43 0.44
N LEU A 450 -2.61 -25.10 0.54
CA LEU A 450 -1.57 -24.21 1.06
C LEU A 450 -1.21 -24.55 2.50
N GLU A 451 -2.20 -24.72 3.39
CA GLU A 451 -1.95 -25.10 4.78
C GLU A 451 -1.13 -26.40 4.88
N SER A 452 -1.53 -27.43 4.14
CA SER A 452 -0.85 -28.72 4.12
C SER A 452 0.59 -28.57 3.62
N SER A 453 0.79 -27.81 2.54
CA SER A 453 2.11 -27.55 1.96
C SER A 453 3.02 -26.82 2.94
N LEU A 454 2.55 -25.77 3.62
CA LEU A 454 3.34 -25.04 4.62
C LEU A 454 3.78 -25.95 5.77
N ARG A 455 2.90 -26.83 6.26
CA ARG A 455 3.20 -27.77 7.34
C ARG A 455 4.25 -28.79 6.95
N GLU A 456 4.12 -29.38 5.76
CA GLU A 456 5.07 -30.36 5.25
C GLU A 456 6.44 -29.72 5.00
N LEU A 457 6.47 -28.58 4.30
CA LEU A 457 7.71 -27.85 4.01
C LEU A 457 8.44 -27.45 5.30
N LEU A 458 7.72 -26.95 6.31
CA LEU A 458 8.32 -26.64 7.61
C LEU A 458 8.87 -27.86 8.33
N LEU A 459 8.16 -28.98 8.30
CA LEU A 459 8.62 -30.22 8.92
C LEU A 459 9.92 -30.70 8.29
N TYR A 460 9.98 -30.74 6.95
CA TYR A 460 11.19 -31.12 6.23
C TYR A 460 12.34 -30.15 6.46
N ALA A 461 12.07 -28.84 6.44
CA ALA A 461 13.07 -27.82 6.69
C ALA A 461 13.63 -27.89 8.11
N ASP A 462 12.79 -28.05 9.14
CA ASP A 462 13.24 -28.21 10.53
C ASP A 462 14.09 -29.45 10.71
N MET A 463 13.67 -30.62 10.20
CA MET A 463 14.48 -31.84 10.26
C MET A 463 15.89 -31.64 9.67
N ARG A 464 15.98 -30.95 8.53
CA ARG A 464 17.26 -30.58 7.89
C ARG A 464 18.05 -29.61 8.77
N TRP A 465 17.43 -28.53 9.26
CA TRP A 465 18.10 -27.55 10.11
C TRP A 465 18.63 -28.14 11.41
N GLN A 466 17.92 -29.09 12.04
CA GLN A 466 18.40 -29.78 13.23
C GLN A 466 19.64 -30.64 12.91
N ALA A 467 19.66 -31.30 11.75
CA ALA A 467 20.83 -32.05 11.29
C ALA A 467 22.01 -31.12 11.01
N ASP A 468 21.78 -30.02 10.29
CA ASP A 468 22.80 -29.02 9.97
C ASP A 468 23.33 -28.33 11.23
N ARG A 469 22.45 -28.03 12.21
CA ARG A 469 22.83 -27.48 13.51
C ARG A 469 23.74 -28.43 14.28
N LYS A 470 23.42 -29.71 14.33
CA LYS A 470 24.28 -30.74 14.94
C LYS A 470 25.63 -30.86 14.22
N ALA A 471 25.65 -30.61 12.91
CA ALA A 471 26.85 -30.62 12.09
C ALA A 471 27.64 -29.30 12.10
N GLY A 472 27.15 -28.23 12.77
CA GLY A 472 27.77 -26.90 12.74
C GLY A 472 27.67 -26.19 11.38
N LYS A 473 26.68 -26.53 10.56
CA LYS A 473 26.47 -26.05 9.17
C LYS A 473 25.15 -25.30 8.96
N LEU A 474 24.44 -24.97 10.04
CA LEU A 474 23.14 -24.31 9.94
C LEU A 474 23.25 -22.97 9.21
N ASP A 475 22.53 -22.82 8.11
CA ASP A 475 22.26 -21.52 7.49
C ASP A 475 21.13 -20.82 8.26
N ALA A 476 21.51 -20.06 9.30
CA ALA A 476 20.57 -19.31 10.12
C ALA A 476 19.80 -18.24 9.32
N GLN A 477 20.39 -17.75 8.22
CA GLN A 477 19.75 -16.74 7.38
C GLN A 477 18.65 -17.37 6.52
N GLU A 478 18.89 -18.55 5.95
CA GLU A 478 17.86 -19.30 5.24
C GLU A 478 16.73 -19.74 6.17
N GLN A 479 17.05 -20.18 7.39
CA GLN A 479 16.03 -20.46 8.41
C GLN A 479 15.16 -19.22 8.70
N SER A 480 15.78 -18.07 8.97
CA SER A 480 15.05 -16.82 9.23
C SER A 480 14.17 -16.40 8.03
N ARG A 481 14.70 -16.47 6.79
CA ARG A 481 13.93 -16.16 5.58
C ARG A 481 12.74 -17.10 5.39
N ALA A 482 12.92 -18.41 5.62
CA ALA A 482 11.85 -19.39 5.49
C ALA A 482 10.74 -19.15 6.51
N LEU A 483 11.08 -18.87 7.77
CA LEU A 483 10.11 -18.53 8.80
C LEU A 483 9.36 -17.23 8.48
N SER A 484 10.05 -16.21 7.98
CA SER A 484 9.40 -14.99 7.47
C SER A 484 8.38 -15.31 6.37
N LYS A 485 8.76 -16.12 5.38
CA LYS A 485 7.86 -16.52 4.28
C LYS A 485 6.65 -17.32 4.73
N VAL A 486 6.80 -18.15 5.76
CA VAL A 486 5.64 -18.80 6.39
C VAL A 486 4.72 -17.77 7.02
N MET A 487 5.26 -16.87 7.85
CA MET A 487 4.44 -15.85 8.51
C MET A 487 3.71 -14.97 7.50
N GLU A 488 4.37 -14.59 6.40
CA GLU A 488 3.75 -13.84 5.29
C GLU A 488 2.63 -14.61 4.60
N ALA A 489 2.79 -15.92 4.41
CA ALA A 489 1.74 -16.76 3.83
C ALA A 489 0.56 -16.93 4.82
N VAL A 490 0.86 -17.11 6.11
CA VAL A 490 -0.12 -17.28 7.19
C VAL A 490 -0.94 -16.01 7.40
N ASP A 491 -0.29 -14.85 7.35
CA ASP A 491 -0.93 -13.55 7.54
C ASP A 491 -2.09 -13.33 6.56
N ARG A 492 -2.01 -13.98 5.40
CA ARG A 492 -2.91 -13.83 4.26
C ARG A 492 -3.96 -14.94 4.15
N LEU A 493 -3.90 -15.95 5.01
CA LEU A 493 -4.92 -16.99 5.08
C LEU A 493 -6.25 -16.41 5.60
N PRO A 494 -7.41 -17.00 5.24
CA PRO A 494 -8.67 -16.71 5.92
C PRO A 494 -8.51 -16.84 7.45
N TYR A 495 -9.18 -16.01 8.23
CA TYR A 495 -8.88 -15.90 9.67
C TYR A 495 -8.91 -17.22 10.45
N ALA A 496 -9.88 -18.09 10.20
CA ALA A 496 -9.93 -19.40 10.85
C ALA A 496 -8.72 -20.29 10.48
N ASN A 497 -8.25 -20.19 9.24
CA ASN A 497 -7.06 -20.86 8.71
C ASN A 497 -5.78 -20.27 9.31
N LYS A 498 -5.69 -18.93 9.40
CA LYS A 498 -4.61 -18.19 10.06
C LYS A 498 -4.42 -18.65 11.50
N VAL A 499 -5.49 -18.70 12.30
CA VAL A 499 -5.43 -19.13 13.71
C VAL A 499 -4.95 -20.58 13.86
N ARG A 500 -5.46 -21.51 13.03
CA ARG A 500 -4.99 -22.92 13.05
C ARG A 500 -3.52 -23.04 12.67
N MET A 501 -3.05 -22.24 11.72
CA MET A 501 -1.64 -22.28 11.33
C MET A 501 -0.76 -21.69 12.43
N LEU A 502 -1.14 -20.57 13.05
CA LEU A 502 -0.42 -19.99 14.19
C LEU A 502 -0.26 -21.02 15.32
N GLU A 503 -1.30 -21.79 15.64
CA GLU A 503 -1.19 -22.87 16.63
C GLU A 503 -0.21 -23.96 16.19
N THR A 504 -0.22 -24.30 14.89
CA THR A 504 0.71 -25.29 14.34
C THR A 504 2.16 -24.80 14.49
N LEU A 505 2.42 -23.52 14.22
CA LEU A 505 3.73 -22.90 14.39
C LEU A 505 4.17 -22.90 15.86
N LYS A 506 3.27 -22.54 16.77
CA LYS A 506 3.52 -22.62 18.23
C LYS A 506 3.88 -24.05 18.65
N ASN A 507 3.07 -25.04 18.28
CA ASN A 507 3.28 -26.43 18.68
C ASN A 507 4.57 -27.04 18.11
N LYS A 508 5.10 -26.46 17.03
CA LYS A 508 6.40 -26.81 16.45
C LYS A 508 7.57 -26.01 17.04
N GLY A 509 7.32 -25.09 17.97
CA GLY A 509 8.33 -24.21 18.54
C GLY A 509 8.90 -23.21 17.55
N VAL A 510 8.18 -22.92 16.46
CA VAL A 510 8.58 -21.93 15.45
C VAL A 510 8.35 -20.51 15.97
N ILE A 511 7.26 -20.32 16.70
CA ILE A 511 6.96 -19.09 17.44
C ILE A 511 6.76 -19.45 18.91
N ASP A 512 7.14 -18.54 19.80
CA ASP A 512 6.92 -18.74 21.24
C ASP A 512 5.47 -18.41 21.68
N ASP A 513 5.16 -18.64 22.95
CA ASP A 513 3.84 -18.34 23.51
C ASP A 513 3.47 -16.85 23.41
N ARG A 514 4.46 -15.96 23.53
CA ARG A 514 4.26 -14.51 23.48
C ARG A 514 3.98 -14.05 22.05
N GLU A 515 4.73 -14.54 21.08
CA GLU A 515 4.54 -14.29 19.65
C GLU A 515 3.20 -14.85 19.17
N TYR A 516 2.85 -16.07 19.59
CA TYR A 516 1.54 -16.67 19.31
C TYR A 516 0.39 -15.81 19.83
N VAL A 517 0.45 -15.40 21.10
CA VAL A 517 -0.53 -14.49 21.70
C VAL A 517 -0.61 -13.16 20.94
N SER A 518 0.53 -12.55 20.64
CA SER A 518 0.58 -11.29 19.90
C SER A 518 -0.06 -11.43 18.52
N ALA A 519 0.18 -12.55 17.83
CA ALA A 519 -0.40 -12.82 16.52
C ALA A 519 -1.92 -13.07 16.60
N LEU A 520 -2.42 -13.75 17.64
CA LEU A 520 -3.86 -13.91 17.87
C LEU A 520 -4.55 -12.57 18.15
N VAL A 521 -3.93 -11.71 18.96
CA VAL A 521 -4.44 -10.36 19.25
C VAL A 521 -4.47 -9.51 17.98
N ALA A 522 -3.38 -9.50 17.20
CA ALA A 522 -3.32 -8.78 15.93
C ALA A 522 -4.42 -9.28 14.97
N THR A 523 -4.57 -10.61 14.85
CA THR A 523 -5.63 -11.23 14.03
C THR A 523 -7.03 -10.80 14.48
N SER A 524 -7.29 -10.76 15.78
CA SER A 524 -8.58 -10.31 16.35
C SER A 524 -8.86 -8.84 16.06
N ASN A 525 -7.84 -7.98 16.17
CA ASN A 525 -7.95 -6.56 15.85
C ASN A 525 -8.20 -6.35 14.35
N GLU A 526 -7.45 -7.01 13.47
CA GLU A 526 -7.67 -6.99 12.01
C GLU A 526 -9.10 -7.42 11.64
N MET A 527 -9.61 -8.49 12.27
CA MET A 527 -11.00 -8.93 12.08
C MET A 527 -12.00 -7.86 12.50
N ASN A 528 -11.76 -7.19 13.64
CA ASN A 528 -12.64 -6.13 14.13
C ASN A 528 -12.57 -4.90 13.21
N GLU A 529 -11.39 -4.50 12.76
CA GLU A 529 -11.20 -3.42 11.80
C GLU A 529 -11.91 -3.73 10.48
N GLN A 530 -11.73 -4.92 9.92
CA GLN A 530 -12.44 -5.32 8.71
C GLN A 530 -13.95 -5.37 8.92
N ARG A 531 -14.43 -5.88 10.06
CA ARG A 531 -15.87 -5.88 10.37
C ARG A 531 -16.42 -4.46 10.52
N ILE A 532 -15.65 -3.55 11.11
CA ILE A 532 -15.99 -2.12 11.20
C ILE A 532 -16.05 -1.54 9.78
N MET A 533 -15.02 -1.74 8.95
CA MET A 533 -14.97 -1.27 7.56
C MET A 533 -16.14 -1.79 6.74
N MET A 534 -16.48 -3.08 6.87
CA MET A 534 -17.67 -3.67 6.25
C MET A 534 -18.96 -3.02 6.76
N THR A 535 -19.09 -2.81 8.08
CA THR A 535 -20.25 -2.11 8.66
C THR A 535 -20.35 -0.67 8.15
N PHE A 536 -19.21 0.02 7.94
CA PHE A 536 -19.16 1.36 7.34
C PHE A 536 -19.59 1.38 5.90
N ALA A 537 -19.10 0.41 5.15
CA ALA A 537 -19.45 0.17 3.76
C ALA A 537 -20.91 -0.32 3.60
N GLY A 538 -21.64 -0.51 4.70
CA GLY A 538 -22.97 -1.11 4.72
C GLY A 538 -22.97 -2.60 4.35
N GLU A 539 -21.82 -3.18 4.05
CA GLU A 539 -21.66 -4.56 3.64
C GLU A 539 -22.00 -5.54 4.75
N HIS A 540 -23.01 -6.34 4.47
CA HIS A 540 -23.22 -7.58 5.17
C HIS A 540 -22.94 -8.72 4.19
N ASP A 541 -21.68 -9.10 4.01
CA ASP A 541 -21.32 -10.37 3.36
C ASP A 541 -21.54 -11.50 4.38
N PRO A 542 -22.57 -12.35 4.21
CA PRO A 542 -22.83 -13.44 5.15
C PRO A 542 -21.68 -14.45 5.21
N GLN A 543 -20.88 -14.60 4.14
CA GLN A 543 -19.75 -15.51 4.13
C GLN A 543 -18.57 -14.95 4.92
N ALA A 544 -18.24 -13.66 4.74
CA ALA A 544 -17.25 -12.98 5.58
C ALA A 544 -17.67 -13.00 7.07
N GLU A 545 -18.93 -12.69 7.38
CA GLU A 545 -19.46 -12.74 8.75
C GLU A 545 -19.39 -14.15 9.34
N LEU A 546 -19.73 -15.19 8.57
CA LEU A 546 -19.55 -16.58 8.98
C LEU A 546 -18.07 -16.93 9.21
N GLY A 547 -17.18 -16.42 8.36
CA GLY A 547 -15.73 -16.53 8.50
C GLY A 547 -15.23 -15.88 9.79
N PHE A 548 -15.70 -14.68 10.11
CA PHE A 548 -15.38 -13.98 11.35
C PHE A 548 -15.85 -14.74 12.58
N ARG A 549 -17.09 -15.24 12.58
CA ARG A 549 -17.61 -16.05 13.69
C ARG A 549 -16.79 -17.30 13.91
N ARG A 550 -16.49 -18.05 12.84
CA ARG A 550 -15.63 -19.24 12.92
C ARG A 550 -14.25 -18.91 13.48
N ALA A 551 -13.67 -17.79 13.09
CA ALA A 551 -12.38 -17.35 13.61
C ALA A 551 -12.47 -16.89 15.07
N GLN A 552 -13.53 -16.19 15.48
CA GLN A 552 -13.78 -15.83 16.88
C GLN A 552 -13.98 -17.07 17.76
N ASP A 553 -14.72 -18.07 17.27
CA ASP A 553 -14.92 -19.34 17.96
C ASP A 553 -13.61 -20.13 18.07
N GLU A 554 -12.76 -20.07 17.05
CA GLU A 554 -11.43 -20.67 17.08
C GLU A 554 -10.54 -19.95 18.10
N ILE A 555 -10.44 -18.61 18.04
CA ILE A 555 -9.67 -17.81 19.00
C ILE A 555 -10.14 -18.12 20.43
N SER A 556 -11.45 -18.06 20.69
CA SER A 556 -12.03 -18.31 22.02
C SER A 556 -11.67 -19.69 22.55
N ARG A 557 -11.85 -20.74 21.73
CA ARG A 557 -11.46 -22.11 22.11
C ARG A 557 -9.97 -22.22 22.45
N ARG A 558 -9.10 -21.50 21.73
CA ARG A 558 -7.65 -21.51 22.01
C ARG A 558 -7.30 -20.71 23.26
N LEU A 559 -7.93 -19.58 23.49
CA LEU A 559 -7.73 -18.79 24.72
C LEU A 559 -8.12 -19.57 25.97
N ASP A 560 -9.13 -20.44 25.89
CA ASP A 560 -9.50 -21.33 27.00
C ASP A 560 -8.46 -22.41 27.32
N THR A 561 -7.53 -22.69 26.41
CA THR A 561 -6.39 -23.61 26.66
C THR A 561 -5.14 -22.92 27.21
N LEU A 562 -5.11 -21.59 27.25
CA LEU A 562 -3.97 -20.83 27.77
C LEU A 562 -3.98 -20.82 29.31
N THR A 563 -2.78 -20.67 29.89
CA THR A 563 -2.68 -20.48 31.34
C THR A 563 -3.38 -19.17 31.77
N PRO A 564 -3.87 -19.07 33.01
CA PRO A 564 -4.53 -17.85 33.50
C PRO A 564 -3.69 -16.58 33.39
N GLU A 565 -2.36 -16.68 33.50
CA GLU A 565 -1.42 -15.58 33.33
C GLU A 565 -1.41 -15.07 31.88
N VAL A 566 -1.28 -16.00 30.92
CA VAL A 566 -1.22 -15.67 29.51
C VAL A 566 -2.56 -15.13 29.02
N ARG A 567 -3.69 -15.72 29.47
CA ARG A 567 -5.03 -15.23 29.18
C ARG A 567 -5.24 -13.79 29.66
N ARG A 568 -4.80 -13.45 30.88
CA ARG A 568 -4.86 -12.07 31.40
C ARG A 568 -4.07 -11.10 30.53
N ALA A 569 -2.90 -11.49 30.03
CA ALA A 569 -2.10 -10.65 29.14
C ALA A 569 -2.79 -10.42 27.78
N VAL A 570 -3.41 -11.46 27.21
CA VAL A 570 -4.23 -11.35 25.99
C VAL A 570 -5.38 -10.37 26.20
N ASP A 571 -6.16 -10.57 27.28
CA ASP A 571 -7.33 -9.75 27.59
C ASP A 571 -6.94 -8.28 27.79
N GLU A 572 -5.80 -8.02 28.44
CA GLU A 572 -5.26 -6.67 28.61
C GLU A 572 -4.87 -6.03 27.26
N GLN A 573 -4.23 -6.79 26.36
CA GLN A 573 -3.86 -6.30 25.04
C GLN A 573 -5.07 -6.04 24.15
N LEU A 574 -6.06 -6.94 24.13
CA LEU A 574 -7.33 -6.74 23.43
C LEU A 574 -8.05 -5.49 23.95
N ARG A 575 -8.10 -5.31 25.28
CA ARG A 575 -8.69 -4.12 25.90
C ARG A 575 -7.93 -2.83 25.52
N LYS A 576 -6.60 -2.88 25.44
CA LYS A 576 -5.76 -1.75 25.01
C LYS A 576 -6.02 -1.39 23.54
N GLY A 577 -6.06 -2.38 22.65
CA GLY A 577 -6.39 -2.18 21.23
C GLY A 577 -7.78 -1.56 21.05
N GLN A 578 -8.80 -2.14 21.67
CA GLN A 578 -10.17 -1.62 21.61
C GLN A 578 -10.28 -0.17 22.11
N ASN A 579 -9.52 0.23 23.13
CA ASN A 579 -9.57 1.61 23.63
C ASN A 579 -8.82 2.61 22.74
N ALA A 580 -7.76 2.19 22.06
CA ALA A 580 -7.00 3.04 21.15
C ALA A 580 -7.82 3.42 19.90
N ASP A 581 -8.53 2.45 19.32
CA ASP A 581 -9.26 2.67 18.05
C ASP A 581 -10.64 3.33 18.26
N ASN A 582 -11.27 3.12 19.42
CA ASN A 582 -12.61 3.59 19.69
C ASN A 582 -12.71 5.09 20.02
N THR A 583 -11.64 5.74 20.49
CA THR A 583 -11.72 7.10 21.06
C THR A 583 -11.93 8.20 20.01
N GLY A 584 -11.24 8.15 18.87
CA GLY A 584 -11.48 9.10 17.77
C GLY A 584 -12.75 8.77 16.96
N PHE A 585 -13.00 7.48 16.81
CA PHE A 585 -14.05 6.92 15.96
C PHE A 585 -15.47 7.14 16.50
N TYR A 586 -15.74 6.79 17.77
CA TYR A 586 -17.06 7.03 18.35
C TYR A 586 -17.31 8.52 18.60
N ALA A 587 -16.25 9.32 18.79
CA ALA A 587 -16.35 10.76 18.93
C ALA A 587 -16.82 11.44 17.63
N SER A 588 -16.32 11.02 16.46
CA SER A 588 -16.76 11.57 15.16
C SER A 588 -18.23 11.21 14.84
N ARG A 589 -18.65 9.96 15.08
CA ARG A 589 -20.06 9.53 14.96
C ARG A 589 -20.98 10.19 15.97
N ALA A 590 -20.52 10.42 17.19
CA ALA A 590 -21.27 11.16 18.20
C ALA A 590 -21.45 12.63 17.80
N LYS A 591 -20.45 13.24 17.16
CA LYS A 591 -20.52 14.59 16.57
C LYS A 591 -21.50 14.63 15.39
N GLU A 592 -21.35 13.73 14.42
CA GLU A 592 -22.25 13.63 13.25
C GLU A 592 -23.72 13.42 13.65
N ARG A 593 -23.98 12.53 14.61
CA ARG A 593 -25.34 12.30 15.16
C ARG A 593 -25.88 13.53 15.91
N ARG A 594 -25.03 14.29 16.60
CA ARG A 594 -25.46 15.56 17.22
C ARG A 594 -25.80 16.60 16.16
N ASP A 595 -25.01 16.70 15.11
CA ASP A 595 -25.20 17.69 14.06
C ASP A 595 -26.44 17.36 13.21
N ARG A 596 -26.70 16.08 12.90
CA ARG A 596 -27.97 15.61 12.29
C ARG A 596 -29.21 15.82 13.16
N ARG A 597 -29.07 15.92 14.49
CA ARG A 597 -30.20 16.21 15.40
C ARG A 597 -30.48 17.71 15.55
N LYS A 598 -29.55 18.55 15.12
CA LYS A 598 -29.68 20.02 15.16
C LYS A 598 -30.29 20.58 13.88
N LEU A 599 -30.09 19.88 12.76
CA LEU A 599 -30.85 20.03 11.52
C LEU A 599 -32.24 19.40 11.68
#